data_AF-A0A2E8TF62-F1
#
_entry.id   AF-A0A2E8TF62-F1
#
_cell.length_a   1.000
_cell.length_b   1.000
_cell.length_c   1.000
_cell.angle_alpha   90.00
_cell.angle_beta   90.00
_cell.angle_gamma   90.00
#
_symmetry.space_group_name_H-M   'P 1'
#
loop_
_entity.id
_entity.type
_entity.pdbx_description
1 polymer ?
#
loop_
_entity_poly.entity_id
_entity_poly.type
_entity_poly.pdbx_seq_one_letter_code
_entity_poly.pdbx_strand_id
1 'polypeptide(L)'
;MGARITQDEFLKRARQRFADQFDYSQILWRSFKSPVKIRCTHHPVQEITITPEKHLQTLGGCRHCLRERRIASLERELNRRSAPERSLAKGSEAQAVKLTR
;
A
#
# COMPACT_ATOMS: atom_id res chain seq x y z
N MET A 1 -22.03 -19.93 -5.69
CA MET A 1 -20.95 -20.92 -5.46
C MET A 1 -19.67 -20.16 -5.17
N GLY A 2 -19.13 -20.24 -3.95
CA GLY A 2 -17.89 -19.56 -3.59
C GLY A 2 -16.71 -20.19 -4.32
N ALA A 3 -16.02 -19.41 -5.14
CA ALA A 3 -14.81 -19.87 -5.82
C ALA A 3 -13.80 -20.34 -4.77
N ARG A 4 -13.41 -21.63 -4.84
CA ARG A 4 -12.31 -22.14 -4.03
C ARG A 4 -11.04 -21.50 -4.57
N ILE A 5 -10.50 -20.52 -3.86
CA ILE A 5 -9.17 -19.98 -4.16
C ILE A 5 -8.17 -21.12 -3.97
N THR A 6 -7.46 -21.46 -5.04
CA THR A 6 -6.37 -22.42 -5.02
C THR A 6 -5.07 -21.74 -4.59
N GLN A 7 -4.05 -22.55 -4.26
CA GLN A 7 -2.72 -22.04 -3.93
C GLN A 7 -2.17 -21.12 -5.02
N ASP A 8 -2.32 -21.52 -6.29
CA ASP A 8 -1.82 -20.76 -7.44
C ASP A 8 -2.49 -19.38 -7.53
N GLU A 9 -3.81 -19.34 -7.37
CA GLU A 9 -4.56 -18.08 -7.43
C GLU A 9 -4.19 -17.14 -6.27
N PHE A 10 -3.95 -17.70 -5.08
CA PHE A 10 -3.41 -16.93 -3.96
C PHE A 10 -2.03 -16.35 -4.29
N LEU A 11 -1.10 -17.16 -4.82
CA LEU A 11 0.25 -16.71 -5.18
C LEU A 11 0.20 -15.64 -6.26
N LYS A 12 -0.67 -15.77 -7.27
CA LYS A 12 -0.86 -14.76 -8.32
C LYS A 12 -1.33 -13.43 -7.74
N ARG A 13 -2.36 -13.44 -6.90
CA ARG A 13 -2.87 -12.22 -6.23
C ARG A 13 -1.84 -11.61 -5.28
N ALA A 14 -1.10 -12.46 -4.55
CA ALA A 14 -0.08 -12.01 -3.62
C ALA A 14 1.10 -11.35 -4.35
N ARG A 15 1.63 -11.98 -5.42
CA ARG A 15 2.66 -11.39 -6.29
C ARG A 15 2.18 -10.10 -6.95
N GLN A 16 0.93 -10.00 -7.36
CA GLN A 16 0.41 -8.76 -7.96
C GLN A 16 0.38 -7.59 -6.95
N ARG A 17 0.14 -7.86 -5.66
CA ARG A 17 -0.01 -6.83 -4.61
C ARG A 17 1.29 -6.54 -3.84
N PHE A 18 2.15 -7.53 -3.72
CA PHE A 18 3.36 -7.50 -2.90
C PHE A 18 4.65 -7.75 -3.71
N ALA A 19 4.55 -8.12 -4.99
CA ALA A 19 5.69 -8.44 -5.85
C ALA A 19 6.67 -9.41 -5.17
N ASP A 20 7.95 -9.07 -5.11
CA ASP A 20 9.02 -9.89 -4.54
C ASP A 20 9.27 -9.64 -3.04
N GLN A 21 8.30 -9.04 -2.33
CA GLN A 21 8.46 -8.70 -0.91
C GLN A 21 8.47 -9.91 0.03
N PHE A 22 7.86 -11.01 -0.38
CA PHE A 22 7.70 -12.19 0.43
C PHE A 22 8.14 -13.43 -0.33
N ASP A 23 8.89 -14.27 0.37
CA ASP A 23 9.26 -15.59 -0.07
C ASP A 23 8.15 -16.59 0.32
N TYR A 24 7.65 -17.28 -0.69
CA TYR A 24 6.62 -18.30 -0.63
C TYR A 24 7.21 -19.72 -0.83
N SER A 25 8.52 -19.91 -0.70
CA SER A 25 9.16 -21.21 -0.96
C SER A 25 8.76 -22.31 0.03
N GLN A 26 8.32 -21.94 1.24
CA GLN A 26 7.97 -22.88 2.32
C GLN A 26 6.48 -22.88 2.68
N ILE A 27 5.59 -22.42 1.79
CA ILE A 27 4.15 -22.42 2.11
C ILE A 27 3.62 -23.85 2.12
N LEU A 28 2.96 -24.21 3.23
CA LEU A 28 2.17 -25.43 3.34
C LEU A 28 0.70 -25.09 3.12
N TRP A 29 0.24 -25.25 1.88
CA TRP A 29 -1.15 -24.96 1.53
C TRP A 29 -2.08 -26.07 2.01
N ARG A 30 -3.02 -25.73 2.90
CA ARG A 30 -4.11 -26.63 3.32
C ARG A 30 -5.48 -26.11 2.91
N SER A 31 -5.75 -24.83 3.16
CA SER A 31 -6.99 -24.16 2.78
C SER A 31 -6.82 -22.64 2.85
N PHE A 32 -7.79 -21.89 2.32
CA PHE A 32 -7.81 -20.42 2.38
C PHE A 32 -7.83 -19.85 3.81
N LYS A 33 -8.38 -20.62 4.76
CA LYS A 33 -8.44 -20.26 6.19
C LYS A 33 -7.29 -20.85 7.01
N SER A 34 -6.50 -21.74 6.42
CA SER A 34 -5.37 -22.35 7.13
C SER A 34 -4.21 -21.37 7.21
N PRO A 35 -3.51 -21.31 8.36
CA PRO A 35 -2.32 -20.49 8.48
C PRO A 35 -1.21 -21.02 7.57
N VAL A 36 -0.58 -20.13 6.82
CA VAL A 36 0.61 -20.40 6.01
C VAL A 36 1.79 -19.65 6.60
N LYS A 37 2.98 -20.22 6.42
CA LYS A 37 4.24 -19.58 6.78
C LYS A 37 4.80 -18.86 5.56
N ILE A 38 5.11 -17.58 5.73
CA ILE A 38 5.75 -16.75 4.69
C ILE A 38 6.93 -16.01 5.32
N ARG A 39 7.96 -15.74 4.53
CA ARG A 39 9.15 -15.03 5.00
C ARG A 39 9.28 -13.71 4.26
N CYS A 40 9.62 -12.62 4.96
CA CYS A 40 9.94 -11.36 4.28
C CYS A 40 11.38 -11.43 3.74
N THR A 41 11.59 -11.03 2.49
CA THR A 41 12.92 -10.96 1.87
C THR A 41 13.59 -9.59 2.09
N HIS A 42 12.81 -8.53 2.27
CA HIS A 42 13.34 -7.17 2.48
C HIS A 42 13.79 -6.90 3.91
N HIS A 43 13.12 -7.49 4.90
CA HIS A 43 13.41 -7.25 6.31
C HIS A 43 13.96 -8.51 6.96
N PRO A 44 14.94 -8.40 7.86
CA PRO A 44 15.50 -9.53 8.59
C PRO A 44 14.54 -9.96 9.71
N VAL A 45 13.41 -10.58 9.31
CA VAL A 45 12.40 -11.10 10.23
C VAL A 45 12.28 -12.60 10.12
N GLN A 46 11.81 -13.22 11.20
CA GLN A 46 11.46 -14.63 11.23
C GLN A 46 10.25 -14.93 10.35
N GLU A 47 10.02 -16.21 10.07
CA GLU A 47 8.83 -16.69 9.38
C GLU A 47 7.55 -16.20 10.06
N ILE A 48 6.68 -15.58 9.27
CA ILE A 48 5.40 -15.06 9.73
C ILE A 48 4.33 -16.10 9.44
N THR A 49 3.54 -16.42 10.46
CA THR A 49 2.36 -17.27 10.32
C THR A 49 1.12 -16.39 10.11
N ILE A 50 0.52 -16.45 8.92
CA ILE A 50 -0.67 -15.66 8.55
C ILE A 50 -1.61 -16.49 7.68
N THR A 51 -2.91 -16.25 7.75
CA THR A 51 -3.86 -16.89 6.84
C THR A 51 -3.88 -16.20 5.46
N PRO A 52 -4.03 -16.94 4.35
CA PRO A 52 -4.16 -16.37 3.00
C PRO A 52 -5.23 -15.27 2.91
N GLU A 53 -6.38 -15.50 3.56
CA GLU A 53 -7.47 -14.51 3.67
C GLU A 53 -6.99 -13.18 4.27
N LYS A 54 -6.35 -13.25 5.44
CA LYS A 54 -5.88 -12.06 6.15
C LYS A 54 -4.70 -11.40 5.43
N HIS A 55 -3.85 -12.18 4.77
CA HIS A 55 -2.75 -11.66 3.95
C HIS A 55 -3.26 -10.84 2.76
N LEU A 56 -4.34 -11.27 2.10
CA LEU A 56 -4.96 -10.53 0.99
C LEU A 56 -5.80 -9.33 1.45
N GLN A 57 -6.58 -9.48 2.52
CA GLN A 57 -7.42 -8.40 3.07
C GLN A 57 -6.58 -7.29 3.71
N THR A 58 -5.50 -7.66 4.40
CA THR A 58 -4.63 -6.70 5.09
C THR A 58 -3.49 -6.26 4.18
N LEU A 59 -2.72 -5.26 4.62
CA LEU A 59 -1.48 -4.81 3.97
C LEU A 59 -0.28 -5.77 4.17
N GLY A 60 -0.52 -6.96 4.76
CA GLY A 60 0.33 -8.16 4.62
C GLY A 60 1.60 -8.26 5.50
N GLY A 61 1.79 -9.44 6.08
CA GLY A 61 3.11 -10.04 6.37
C GLY A 61 3.86 -9.49 7.58
N CYS A 62 4.84 -8.62 7.37
CA CYS A 62 5.84 -8.30 8.38
C CYS A 62 5.53 -6.99 9.13
N ARG A 63 5.93 -6.89 10.40
CA ARG A 63 5.72 -5.68 11.22
C ARG A 63 6.36 -4.42 10.61
N HIS A 64 7.51 -4.57 9.96
CA HIS A 64 8.23 -3.47 9.30
C HIS A 64 7.50 -3.01 8.03
N CYS A 65 7.17 -3.94 7.13
CA CYS A 65 6.34 -3.74 5.94
C CYS A 65 5.05 -2.98 6.25
N LEU A 66 4.35 -3.40 7.32
CA LEU A 66 3.11 -2.77 7.75
C LEU A 66 3.35 -1.33 8.24
N ARG A 67 4.44 -1.09 8.98
CA ARG A 67 4.81 0.24 9.46
C ARG A 67 5.17 1.17 8.31
N GLU A 68 6.01 0.74 7.37
CA GLU A 68 6.41 1.53 6.20
C GLU A 68 5.19 1.92 5.35
N ARG A 69 4.29 0.99 5.05
CA ARG A 69 3.04 1.32 4.32
C ARG A 69 2.13 2.26 5.10
N ARG A 70 2.06 2.12 6.43
CA ARG A 70 1.29 3.04 7.28
C ARG A 70 1.87 4.45 7.24
N ILE A 71 3.20 4.57 7.34
CA ILE A 71 3.92 5.85 7.21
C ILE A 71 3.63 6.46 5.83
N ALA A 72 3.81 5.70 4.75
CA ALA A 72 3.55 6.19 3.39
C ALA A 72 2.09 6.65 3.18
N SER A 73 1.11 5.98 3.81
CA SER A 73 -0.29 6.42 3.76
C SER A 73 -0.51 7.71 4.55
N LEU A 74 0.11 7.87 5.72
CA LEU A 74 0.00 9.07 6.54
C LEU A 74 0.70 10.26 5.87
N GLU A 75 1.89 10.05 5.28
CA GLU A 75 2.61 11.07 4.52
C GLU A 75 1.80 11.60 3.34
N ARG A 76 1.10 10.71 2.62
CA ARG A 76 0.19 11.11 1.53
C ARG A 76 -0.95 11.99 2.04
N GLU A 77 -1.53 11.64 3.18
CA GLU A 77 -2.62 12.41 3.80
C GLU A 77 -2.12 13.78 4.29
N LEU A 78 -0.95 13.81 4.95
CA LEU A 78 -0.31 15.05 5.39
C LEU A 78 0.03 15.95 4.21
N ASN A 79 0.64 15.43 3.15
CA ASN A 79 0.96 16.17 1.92
C ASN A 79 -0.29 16.71 1.22
N ARG A 80 -1.43 16.00 1.30
CA ARG A 80 -2.71 16.51 0.81
C ARG A 80 -3.22 17.68 1.67
N ARG A 81 -3.02 17.63 2.98
CA ARG A 81 -3.46 18.67 3.94
C ARG A 81 -2.56 19.91 3.95
N SER A 82 -1.28 19.74 3.64
CA SER A 82 -0.27 20.81 3.59
C SER A 82 -0.07 21.40 2.19
N ALA A 83 -0.78 20.90 1.17
CA ALA A 83 -0.89 21.60 -0.10
C ALA A 83 -1.46 23.01 0.19
N PRO A 84 -0.72 24.09 -0.10
CA PRO A 84 -1.23 25.42 0.12
C PRO A 84 -2.50 25.56 -0.71
N GLU A 85 -3.58 26.02 -0.07
CA GLU A 85 -4.69 26.66 -0.77
C GLU A 85 -4.06 27.52 -1.86
N ARG A 86 -4.37 27.18 -3.12
CA ARG A 86 -3.87 27.87 -4.30
C ARG A 86 -4.51 29.25 -4.28
N SER A 87 -3.95 30.15 -3.47
CA SER A 87 -4.32 31.53 -3.39
C SER A 87 -4.01 32.17 -4.73
N LEU A 88 -5.08 32.51 -5.44
CA LEU A 88 -5.17 33.57 -6.45
C LEU A 88 -4.32 33.37 -7.72
N ALA A 89 -4.89 32.64 -8.68
CA ALA A 89 -4.63 32.96 -10.08
C ALA A 89 -5.35 34.29 -10.39
N LYS A 90 -4.55 35.35 -10.52
CA LYS A 90 -4.89 36.72 -10.91
C LYS A 90 -5.76 36.75 -12.19
N GLY A 91 -6.79 37.60 -12.16
CA GLY A 91 -7.58 37.98 -13.32
C GLY A 91 -8.24 39.34 -13.11
N SER A 92 -7.43 40.42 -13.20
CA SER A 92 -7.81 41.78 -13.65
C SER A 92 -6.69 42.76 -13.31
N GLU A 93 -5.65 42.79 -14.15
CA GLU A 93 -4.85 44.00 -14.31
C GLU A 93 -5.69 45.03 -15.08
N ALA A 94 -6.56 45.77 -14.37
CA ALA A 94 -7.10 47.02 -14.88
C ALA A 94 -6.03 48.10 -14.68
N GLN A 95 -5.39 48.47 -15.79
CA GLN A 95 -4.47 49.58 -15.89
C GLN A 95 -5.13 50.87 -15.37
N ALA A 96 -4.48 51.51 -14.40
CA ALA A 96 -4.70 52.91 -14.09
C ALA A 96 -3.38 53.54 -13.62
N VAL A 97 -2.39 53.57 -14.51
CA VAL A 97 -1.25 54.49 -14.36
C VAL A 97 -1.70 55.83 -14.92
N LYS A 98 -1.63 56.82 -14.03
CA LYS A 98 -1.99 58.23 -14.21
C LYS A 98 -1.35 58.83 -15.45
N LEU A 99 -2.14 59.49 -16.30
CA LEU A 99 -1.65 60.51 -17.22
C LEU A 99 -2.11 61.88 -16.72
N THR A 100 -1.13 62.67 -16.31
CA THR A 100 -1.17 64.08 -15.92
C THR A 100 -1.66 65.00 -17.04
N ARG A 101 -2.59 65.93 -16.73
CA ARG A 101 -2.44 67.39 -16.82
C ARG A 101 -3.68 68.10 -16.28
#